data_AF-E3HM65-F1
#
_entry.id   AF-E3HM65-F1
#
_cell.length_a   1.000
_cell.length_b   1.000
_cell.length_c   1.000
_cell.angle_alpha   90.00
_cell.angle_beta   90.00
_cell.angle_gamma   90.00
#
_symmetry.space_group_name_H-M   'P 1'
#
loop_
_entity.id
_entity.type
_entity.pdbx_description
1 polymer ?
#
loop_
_entity_poly.entity_id
_entity_poly.type
_entity_poly.pdbx_seq_one_letter_code
_entity_poly.pdbx_strand_id
1 'polypeptide(L)' 'MSWEALFSLQGHSPYLLGAYGVTLALIGLEAALLWRRSRSRARRAAQQTARRADGAAS' A
#
# COMPACT_ATOMS: atom_id res chain seq x y z
N MET A 1 24.42 -9.89 -23.94
CA MET A 1 24.41 -10.43 -22.56
C MET A 1 22.96 -10.64 -22.18
N SER A 2 22.61 -11.90 -21.99
CA SER A 2 21.31 -12.52 -22.26
C SER A 2 20.26 -12.23 -21.18
N TRP A 3 19.25 -11.42 -21.53
CA TRP A 3 17.94 -11.37 -20.87
C TRP A 3 17.36 -12.78 -20.67
N GLU A 4 17.60 -13.66 -21.65
CA GLU A 4 17.29 -15.08 -21.60
C GLU A 4 18.07 -15.83 -20.51
N ALA A 5 19.30 -15.45 -20.11
CA ALA A 5 20.04 -16.16 -19.05
C ALA A 5 19.49 -15.88 -17.65
N LEU A 6 18.86 -14.73 -17.42
CA LEU A 6 18.14 -14.46 -16.16
C LEU A 6 16.92 -15.38 -16.00
N PHE A 7 16.30 -15.81 -17.11
CA PHE A 7 15.21 -16.78 -17.11
C PHE A 7 15.68 -18.23 -17.32
N SER A 8 16.83 -18.42 -17.97
CA SER A 8 17.39 -19.72 -18.40
C SER A 8 18.35 -20.33 -17.37
N LEU A 9 18.75 -19.60 -16.32
CA LEU A 9 19.32 -20.20 -15.11
C LEU A 9 18.23 -20.99 -14.34
N GLN A 10 17.96 -22.20 -14.84
CA GLN A 10 17.99 -23.40 -14.01
C GLN A 10 17.08 -23.38 -12.76
N GLY A 11 15.79 -23.08 -12.95
CA GLY A 11 14.75 -23.32 -11.93
C GLY A 11 14.71 -22.35 -10.73
N HIS A 12 15.55 -21.30 -10.71
CA HIS A 12 15.58 -20.31 -9.61
C HIS A 12 14.80 -19.03 -9.91
N SER A 13 14.43 -18.79 -11.18
CA SER A 13 13.55 -17.70 -11.60
C SER A 13 12.23 -17.58 -10.79
N PRO A 14 11.49 -18.67 -10.48
CA PRO A 14 10.29 -18.56 -9.64
C PRO A 14 10.57 -18.11 -8.20
N TYR A 15 11.74 -18.45 -7.64
CA TYR A 15 12.12 -17.99 -6.31
C TYR A 15 12.48 -16.50 -6.29
N LEU A 16 13.12 -15.98 -7.35
CA LEU A 16 13.34 -14.55 -7.49
C LEU A 16 12.00 -13.82 -7.67
N LEU A 17 11.14 -14.30 -8.57
CA LEU A 17 9.82 -13.71 -8.79
C LEU A 17 8.97 -13.74 -7.51
N GLY A 18 9.06 -14.84 -6.75
CA GLY A 18 8.43 -14.98 -5.45
C GLY A 18 9.00 -14.02 -4.40
N ALA A 19 10.32 -13.94 -4.25
CA ALA A 19 10.96 -13.07 -3.28
C ALA A 19 10.69 -11.59 -3.56
N TYR A 20 10.97 -11.11 -4.79
CA TYR A 20 10.74 -9.73 -5.18
C TYR A 20 9.24 -9.40 -5.26
N GLY A 21 8.41 -10.35 -5.69
CA GLY A 21 6.95 -10.22 -5.71
C GLY A 21 6.35 -10.10 -4.32
N VAL A 22 6.81 -10.90 -3.35
CA VAL A 22 6.38 -10.82 -1.94
C VAL A 22 6.81 -9.48 -1.34
N THR A 23 8.03 -9.01 -1.61
CA THR A 23 8.47 -7.68 -1.14
C THR A 23 7.56 -6.58 -1.68
N LEU A 24 7.25 -6.58 -2.98
CA LEU A 24 6.33 -5.63 -3.59
C LEU A 24 4.91 -5.75 -3.03
N ALA A 25 4.44 -6.97 -2.77
CA ALA A 25 3.14 -7.21 -2.17
C ALA A 25 3.07 -6.66 -0.73
N LEU A 26 4.12 -6.81 0.08
CA LEU A 26 4.19 -6.27 1.43
C LEU A 26 4.23 -4.74 1.43
N ILE A 27 5.03 -4.14 0.55
CA ILE A 27 5.10 -2.67 0.38
C ILE A 27 3.73 -2.14 -0.06
N GLY A 28 3.11 -2.78 -1.05
CA GLY A 28 1.78 -2.43 -1.54
C GLY A 28 0.71 -2.59 -0.47
N LEU A 29 0.79 -3.66 0.34
CA LEU A 29 -0.13 -3.91 1.45
C LEU A 29 0.01 -2.84 2.55
N GLU A 30 1.23 -2.52 2.98
CA GLU A 30 1.51 -1.43 3.93
C GLU A 30 0.95 -0.09 3.40
N ALA A 31 1.24 0.25 2.15
CA ALA A 31 0.72 1.45 1.51
C ALA A 31 -0.82 1.45 1.46
N ALA A 32 -1.44 0.32 1.13
CA ALA A 32 -2.90 0.17 1.10
C ALA A 32 -3.52 0.28 2.51
N LEU A 33 -2.88 -0.29 3.54
CA LEU A 33 -3.32 -0.19 4.93
C LEU A 33 -3.19 1.24 5.45
N LEU A 34 -2.08 1.90 5.17
CA LEU A 34 -1.86 3.31 5.49
C LEU A 34 -2.89 4.19 4.79
N TRP A 35 -3.19 3.92 3.51
CA TRP A 35 -4.21 4.64 2.77
C TRP A 35 -5.62 4.38 3.31
N ARG A 36 -5.97 3.13 3.66
CA ARG A 36 -7.26 2.81 4.32
C ARG A 36 -7.39 3.52 5.66
N ARG A 37 -6.31 3.56 6.44
CA ARG A 37 -6.27 4.18 7.76
C ARG A 37 -6.30 5.70 7.68
N SER A 38 -5.58 6.31 6.74
CA SER A 38 -5.64 7.75 6.49
C SER A 38 -7.03 8.16 6.02
N ARG A 39 -7.67 7.37 5.13
CA ARG A 39 -9.06 7.61 4.70
C ARG A 39 -10.05 7.51 5.86
N SER A 40 -9.84 6.55 6.77
CA SER A 40 -10.66 6.41 7.98
C SER A 40 -10.47 7.59 8.95
N ARG A 41 -9.23 8.09 9.09
CA ARG A 41 -8.93 9.29 9.89
C ARG A 41 -9.46 10.56 9.25
N ALA A 42 -9.36 10.70 7.93
CA ALA A 42 -9.89 11.84 7.19
C ALA A 42 -11.41 11.96 7.35
N ARG A 43 -12.14 10.82 7.33
CA ARG A 43 -13.59 10.81 7.63
C ARG A 43 -13.89 11.30 9.04
N ARG A 44 -13.12 10.88 10.05
CA ARG A 44 -13.29 11.34 11.43
C ARG A 44 -12.92 12.82 11.61
N ALA A 45 -11.86 13.28 10.94
CA ALA A 45 -11.47 14.68 10.93
C ALA A 45 -12.56 15.57 10.31
N ALA A 46 -13.14 15.14 9.18
CA ALA A 46 -14.27 15.84 8.54
C ALA A 46 -15.49 15.93 9.48
N GLN A 47 -15.80 14.86 10.22
CA GLN A 47 -16.88 14.86 11.22
C GLN A 47 -16.59 15.78 12.41
N GLN A 48 -15.33 15.88 12.84
CA GLN A 48 -14.93 16.81 13.90
C GLN A 48 -14.97 18.27 13.45
N THR A 49 -14.57 18.56 12.22
CA THR A 49 -14.70 19.90 11.63
C THR A 49 -16.16 20.28 11.49
N ALA A 50 -17.03 19.38 11.03
CA ALA A 50 -18.48 19.61 10.95
C ALA A 50 -19.07 19.92 12.34
N ARG A 51 -18.77 19.11 13.36
CA ARG A 51 -19.25 19.37 14.74
C ARG A 51 -18.73 20.68 15.34
N ARG A 52 -17.51 21.10 15.02
CA ARG A 52 -16.99 22.42 15.46
C ARG A 52 -17.67 23.57 14.73
N ALA A 53 -17.98 23.41 13.45
CA ALA A 53 -18.73 24.41 12.70
C ALA A 53 -20.14 24.58 13.26
N ASP A 54 -20.81 23.47 13.61
CA ASP A 54 -22.14 23.49 14.23
C ASP A 54 -22.13 24.13 15.63
N GLY A 55 -21.12 23.84 16.46
CA GLY A 55 -21.00 24.43 17.80
C GLY A 55 -20.47 25.87 17.85
N ALA A 56 -19.97 26.41 16.72
CA ALA A 56 -19.57 27.81 16.60
C ALA A 56 -20.69 28.70 16.05
N ALA A 57 -21.78 28.10 15.56
CA ALA A 57 -22.95 28.80 15.03
C ALA A 57 -24.10 28.94 16.05
N SER A 58 -23.93 28.39 17.27
CA SER A 58 -24.84 28.49 18.41
C SER A 58 -24.29 29.43 19.47
#